data_AF-A0A938E134-F1
#
_entry.id   AF-A0A938E134-F1
#
_cell.length_a   1.000
_cell.length_b   1.000
_cell.length_c   1.000
_cell.angle_alpha   90.00
_cell.angle_beta   90.00
_cell.angle_gamma   90.00
#
_symmetry.space_group_name_H-M   'P 1'
#
loop_
_entity.id
_entity.type
_entity.pdbx_description
1 polymer ?
#
loop_
_entity_poly.entity_id
_entity_poly.type
_entity_poly.pdbx_seq_one_letter_code
_entity_poly.pdbx_strand_id
1 'polypeptide(L)'
;MTLALLVAYRHRTATAIQVQYVIAGVDRDLRRAIADTGAVAVAAPTPGGLGATEAALLAGLSVLGLPNEVGLPSVFLFRLATFWLPILPGWLALRALQRREAI
;
A
#
# COMPACT_ATOMS: atom_id res chain seq x y z
N MET A 1 40.28 -8.75 9.52
CA MET A 1 39.05 -8.41 10.29
C MET A 1 38.59 -6.98 9.98
N THR A 2 39.45 -5.97 10.10
CA THR A 2 39.14 -4.54 9.85
C THR A 2 38.74 -4.18 8.40
N LEU A 3 39.37 -4.79 7.39
CA LEU A 3 39.03 -4.54 5.98
C LEU A 3 37.63 -5.06 5.58
N ALA A 4 37.19 -6.17 6.16
CA ALA A 4 35.85 -6.73 5.92
C ALA A 4 34.75 -5.81 6.47
N LEU A 5 35.00 -5.18 7.63
CA LEU A 5 34.09 -4.19 8.20
C LEU A 5 34.04 -2.90 7.37
N LEU A 6 35.19 -2.43 6.85
CA LEU A 6 35.23 -1.24 6.00
C LEU A 6 34.47 -1.47 4.67
N VAL A 7 34.61 -2.64 4.06
CA VAL A 7 33.85 -3.01 2.86
C VAL A 7 32.37 -3.17 3.16
N ALA A 8 32.00 -3.85 4.26
CA ALA A 8 30.60 -3.98 4.68
C ALA A 8 29.96 -2.65 5.11
N TYR A 9 30.75 -1.73 5.67
CA TYR A 9 30.33 -0.38 6.03
C TYR A 9 30.13 0.47 4.77
N ARG A 10 31.11 0.46 3.84
CA ARG A 10 31.02 1.13 2.53
C ARG A 10 29.85 0.62 1.70
N HIS A 11 29.56 -0.68 1.74
CA HIS A 11 28.43 -1.25 1.02
C HIS A 11 27.10 -0.84 1.63
N ARG A 12 26.98 -0.79 2.98
CA ARG A 12 25.77 -0.32 3.66
C ARG A 12 25.51 1.17 3.45
N THR A 13 26.55 2.01 3.46
CA THR A 13 26.40 3.45 3.21
C THR A 13 26.14 3.76 1.74
N ALA A 14 26.76 3.04 0.80
CA ALA A 14 26.48 3.20 -0.64
C ALA A 14 25.02 2.82 -0.97
N THR A 15 24.50 1.73 -0.40
CA THR A 15 23.09 1.35 -0.57
C THR A 15 22.16 2.36 0.11
N ALA A 16 22.49 2.86 1.31
CA ALA A 16 21.70 3.89 1.98
C ALA A 16 21.67 5.21 1.20
N ILE A 17 22.80 5.63 0.64
CA ILE A 17 22.91 6.83 -0.21
C ILE A 17 22.13 6.63 -1.51
N GLN A 18 22.20 5.46 -2.15
CA GLN A 18 21.52 5.19 -3.41
C GLN A 18 19.99 5.10 -3.26
N VAL A 19 19.51 4.49 -2.17
CA VAL A 19 18.08 4.49 -1.81
C VAL A 19 17.62 5.93 -1.51
N GLN A 20 18.43 6.70 -0.77
CA GLN A 20 18.12 8.11 -0.50
C GLN A 20 18.10 8.96 -1.78
N TYR A 21 18.94 8.67 -2.77
CA TYR A 21 18.99 9.37 -4.06
C TYR A 21 17.76 9.06 -4.93
N VAL A 22 17.30 7.81 -4.95
CA VAL A 22 16.05 7.40 -5.61
C VAL A 22 14.85 8.14 -4.99
N ILE A 23 14.83 8.31 -3.67
CA ILE A 23 13.79 9.04 -2.95
C ILE A 23 13.92 10.57 -3.11
N ALA A 24 15.14 11.08 -3.25
CA ALA A 24 15.44 12.51 -3.42
C ALA A 24 15.24 13.00 -4.87
N GLY A 25 15.31 12.12 -5.87
CA GLY A 25 15.04 12.41 -7.27
C GLY A 25 13.55 12.49 -7.62
N VAL A 26 12.67 12.11 -6.69
CA VAL A 26 11.23 12.33 -6.82
C VAL A 26 10.94 13.79 -6.48
N ASP A 27 10.46 14.55 -7.47
CA ASP A 27 10.07 15.95 -7.27
C ASP A 27 9.18 16.09 -6.04
N ARG A 28 9.42 17.14 -5.25
CA ARG A 28 8.66 17.39 -4.01
C ARG A 28 7.16 17.49 -4.27
N ASP A 29 6.79 17.95 -5.46
CA ASP A 29 5.40 18.06 -5.91
C ASP A 29 4.79 16.68 -6.22
N LEU A 30 5.57 15.77 -6.81
CA LEU A 30 5.17 14.37 -7.02
C LEU A 30 5.01 13.62 -5.69
N ARG A 31 5.88 13.89 -4.70
CA ARG A 31 5.78 13.31 -3.35
C ARG A 31 4.53 13.80 -2.61
N ARG A 32 4.19 15.08 -2.77
CA ARG A 32 2.96 15.68 -2.21
C ARG A 32 1.73 15.09 -2.89
N ALA A 33 1.72 15.02 -4.22
CA ALA A 33 0.63 14.43 -4.97
C ALA A 33 0.32 12.99 -4.54
N ILE A 34 1.34 12.16 -4.32
CA ILE A 34 1.16 10.80 -3.79
C ILE A 34 0.61 10.81 -2.36
N ALA A 35 1.12 11.70 -1.49
CA ALA A 35 0.63 11.81 -0.11
C ALA A 35 -0.85 12.27 -0.04
N ASP A 36 -1.25 13.18 -0.92
CA ASP A 36 -2.59 13.74 -0.99
C ASP A 36 -3.62 12.68 -1.42
N THR A 37 -3.25 11.72 -2.26
CA THR A 37 -4.15 10.60 -2.60
C THR A 37 -4.59 9.79 -1.37
N GLY A 38 -3.67 9.52 -0.44
CA GLY A 38 -3.99 8.82 0.80
C GLY A 38 -4.97 9.60 1.70
N ALA A 39 -4.89 10.93 1.71
CA ALA A 39 -5.83 11.77 2.44
C ALA A 39 -7.25 11.71 1.83
N VAL A 40 -7.35 11.69 0.50
CA VAL A 40 -8.65 11.54 -0.20
C VAL A 40 -9.30 10.19 0.11
N ALA A 41 -8.52 9.11 0.20
CA ALA A 41 -9.04 7.77 0.52
C ALA A 41 -9.79 7.70 1.87
N VAL A 42 -9.29 8.42 2.88
CA VAL A 42 -9.86 8.45 4.24
C VAL A 42 -11.02 9.45 4.37
N ALA A 43 -11.12 10.41 3.46
CA ALA A 43 -12.13 11.47 3.50
C ALA A 43 -13.55 11.02 3.11
N ALA A 44 -13.72 9.82 2.55
CA ALA A 44 -15.04 9.33 2.17
C ALA A 44 -15.82 8.80 3.38
N PRO A 45 -17.06 9.28 3.62
CA PRO A 45 -17.93 8.79 4.69
C PRO A 45 -18.54 7.41 4.41
N THR A 46 -18.00 6.64 3.46
CA THR A 46 -18.46 5.29 3.16
C THR A 46 -17.81 4.28 4.11
N PRO A 47 -18.55 3.32 4.67
CA PRO A 47 -17.95 2.27 5.49
C PRO A 47 -16.88 1.52 4.66
N GLY A 48 -15.63 1.56 5.14
CA GLY A 48 -14.48 0.96 4.44
C GLY A 48 -13.82 1.82 3.34
N GLY A 49 -14.25 3.08 3.16
CA GLY A 49 -13.64 4.01 2.20
C GLY A 49 -13.74 3.57 0.74
N LEU A 50 -14.73 2.72 0.43
CA LEU A 50 -15.00 2.19 -0.91
C LEU A 50 -15.35 3.34 -1.86
N GLY A 51 -14.77 3.33 -3.06
CA GLY A 51 -14.82 4.37 -4.07
C GLY A 51 -13.66 5.36 -3.97
N ALA A 52 -13.47 6.00 -2.81
CA ALA A 52 -12.41 7.00 -2.64
C ALA A 52 -11.02 6.37 -2.54
N THR A 53 -10.90 5.23 -1.87
CA THR A 53 -9.61 4.53 -1.79
C THR A 53 -9.20 3.97 -3.15
N GLU A 54 -10.15 3.44 -3.91
CA GLU A 54 -9.93 2.96 -5.27
C GLU A 54 -9.48 4.09 -6.18
N ALA A 55 -10.17 5.25 -6.13
CA ALA A 55 -9.79 6.43 -6.90
C ALA A 55 -8.39 6.94 -6.51
N ALA A 56 -8.07 6.99 -5.22
CA ALA A 56 -6.75 7.38 -4.73
C ALA A 56 -5.64 6.44 -5.21
N LEU A 57 -5.85 5.13 -5.10
CA LEU A 57 -4.87 4.13 -5.55
C LEU A 57 -4.70 4.18 -7.07
N LEU A 58 -5.79 4.32 -7.83
CA LEU A 58 -5.73 4.47 -9.29
C LEU A 58 -5.01 5.76 -9.68
N ALA A 59 -5.30 6.87 -9.02
CA ALA A 59 -4.58 8.12 -9.26
C ALA A 59 -3.08 7.97 -8.98
N GLY A 60 -2.69 7.31 -7.88
CA GLY A 60 -1.29 7.02 -7.58
C GLY A 60 -0.62 6.12 -8.63
N LEU A 61 -1.30 5.08 -9.11
CA LEU A 61 -0.78 4.20 -10.16
C LEU A 61 -0.69 4.90 -11.53
N SER A 62 -1.65 5.75 -11.87
CA SER A 62 -1.62 6.57 -13.09
C SER A 62 -0.45 7.55 -13.11
N VAL A 63 -0.12 8.14 -11.95
CA VAL A 63 1.06 8.99 -11.77
C VAL A 63 2.37 8.22 -12.01
N LEU A 64 2.39 6.91 -11.73
CA LEU A 64 3.51 6.02 -12.03
C LEU A 64 3.51 5.50 -13.48
N GLY A 65 2.55 5.93 -14.31
CA GLY A 65 2.47 5.59 -15.73
C GLY A 65 1.84 4.22 -16.03
N LEU A 66 1.15 3.59 -15.07
CA LEU A 66 0.46 2.32 -15.34
C LEU A 66 -0.83 2.55 -16.16
N PRO A 67 -1.07 1.77 -17.22
CA PRO A 67 -2.32 1.82 -17.97
C PRO A 67 -3.50 1.32 -17.12
N ASN A 68 -4.67 1.97 -17.28
CA ASN A 68 -5.89 1.66 -16.52
C ASN A 68 -6.36 0.21 -16.67
N GLU A 69 -6.09 -0.40 -17.83
CA GLU A 69 -6.39 -1.81 -18.14
C GLU A 69 -5.74 -2.77 -17.14
N VAL A 70 -4.59 -2.38 -16.58
CA VAL A 70 -3.83 -3.13 -15.57
C VAL A 70 -4.05 -2.55 -14.17
N GLY A 71 -4.15 -1.22 -14.05
CA GLY A 71 -4.34 -0.54 -12.76
C GLY A 71 -5.65 -0.92 -12.07
N LEU A 72 -6.78 -0.91 -12.79
CA LEU A 72 -8.10 -1.25 -12.25
C LEU A 72 -8.14 -2.64 -11.61
N PRO A 73 -7.81 -3.74 -12.33
CA PRO A 73 -7.84 -5.07 -11.73
C PRO A 73 -6.81 -5.22 -10.61
N SER A 74 -5.66 -4.54 -10.69
CA SER A 74 -4.65 -4.57 -9.62
C SER A 74 -5.17 -3.98 -8.32
N VAL A 75 -5.86 -2.83 -8.37
CA VAL A 75 -6.45 -2.18 -7.19
C VAL A 75 -7.55 -3.05 -6.56
N PHE A 76 -8.43 -3.63 -7.38
CA PHE A 76 -9.46 -4.52 -6.87
C PHE A 76 -8.89 -5.81 -6.27
N LEU A 77 -7.87 -6.40 -6.90
CA LEU A 77 -7.18 -7.57 -6.35
C LEU A 77 -6.50 -7.24 -5.02
N PHE A 78 -5.83 -6.09 -4.93
CA PHE A 78 -5.24 -5.60 -3.71
C PHE A 78 -6.29 -5.46 -2.60
N ARG A 79 -7.45 -4.85 -2.89
CA ARG A 79 -8.54 -4.73 -1.91
C ARG A 79 -9.11 -6.09 -1.54
N LEU A 80 -9.29 -7.01 -2.48
CA LEU A 80 -9.75 -8.36 -2.19
C LEU A 80 -8.80 -9.05 -1.20
N ALA A 81 -7.49 -8.95 -1.43
CA ALA A 81 -6.48 -9.59 -0.60
C ALA A 81 -6.32 -8.94 0.79
N THR A 82 -6.43 -7.61 0.89
CA THR A 82 -6.10 -6.86 2.13
C THR A 82 -7.30 -6.44 2.95
N PHE A 83 -8.44 -6.21 2.30
CA PHE A 83 -9.66 -5.75 2.96
C PHE A 83 -10.68 -6.88 3.10
N TRP A 84 -10.95 -7.63 2.02
CA TRP A 84 -12.03 -8.64 2.04
C TRP A 84 -11.58 -10.00 2.59
N LEU A 85 -10.36 -10.46 2.26
CA LEU A 85 -9.82 -11.74 2.73
C LEU A 85 -9.76 -11.84 4.27
N PRO A 86 -9.33 -10.80 5.03
CA PRO A 86 -9.31 -10.87 6.49
C PRO A 86 -10.70 -10.86 7.14
N ILE A 87 -11.75 -10.40 6.43
CA ILE A 87 -13.13 -10.39 6.95
C ILE A 87 -13.71 -11.82 6.97
N LEU A 88 -13.35 -12.65 6.00
CA LEU A 88 -13.85 -14.02 5.87
C LEU A 88 -13.60 -14.91 7.11
N PRO A 89 -12.39 -15.02 7.68
CA PRO A 89 -12.17 -15.85 8.86
C PRO A 89 -12.96 -15.36 10.08
N GLY A 90 -13.12 -14.04 10.26
CA GLY A 90 -13.94 -13.47 11.32
C GLY A 90 -15.41 -13.84 11.18
N TRP A 91 -15.96 -13.74 9.97
CA TRP A 91 -17.33 -14.15 9.68
C TRP A 91 -17.55 -15.66 9.84
N LEU A 92 -16.60 -16.49 9.41
CA LEU A 92 -16.66 -17.94 9.60
C LEU A 92 -16.62 -18.32 11.09
N ALA A 93 -15.79 -17.65 11.88
CA ALA A 93 -15.74 -17.83 13.32
C ALA A 93 -17.09 -17.45 13.98
N LEU A 94 -17.67 -16.31 13.60
CA LEU A 94 -18.98 -15.89 14.08
C LEU A 94 -20.07 -16.90 13.73
N ARG A 95 -20.13 -17.36 12.48
CA ARG A 95 -21.04 -18.41 12.00
C ARG A 95 -20.88 -19.71 12.79
N ALA A 96 -19.64 -20.09 13.11
CA ALA A 96 -19.36 -21.28 13.89
C ALA A 96 -19.86 -21.16 15.33
N LEU A 97 -19.74 -19.96 15.93
CA LEU A 97 -20.17 -19.69 17.29
C LEU A 97 -21.70 -19.61 17.41
N GLN A 98 -22.38 -18.99 16.44
CA GLN A 98 -23.84 -18.98 16.31
C GLN A 98 -24.42 -20.39 16.15
N ARG A 99 -23.77 -21.26 15.36
CA ARG A 99 -24.18 -22.67 15.22
C ARG A 99 -24.04 -23.49 16.49
N ARG A 100 -23.23 -23.03 17.44
CA ARG A 100 -22.99 -23.68 18.73
C ARG A 100 -23.78 -23.04 19.88
N GLU A 101 -24.66 -22.09 19.59
CA GLU A 101 -25.43 -21.31 20.59
C GLU A 101 -24.54 -20.66 21.67
N ALA A 102 -23.27 -20.40 21.35
CA ALA A 102 -22.35 -19.75 22.26
C ALA A 102 -22.47 -18.20 22.22
N ILE A 103 -23.21 -17.70 21.22
CA ILE A 103 -23.75 -16.33 21.06
C ILE A 103 -24.98 -16.39 20.16
#